data_AF-A0A9N8L6J7-F1
#
_entry.id   AF-A0A9N8L6J7-F1
#
_cell.length_a   1.000
_cell.length_b   1.000
_cell.length_c   1.000
_cell.angle_alpha   90.00
_cell.angle_beta   90.00
_cell.angle_gamma   90.00
#
_symmetry.space_group_name_H-M   'P 1'
#
loop_
_entity.id
_entity.type
_entity.pdbx_description
1 polymer ?
#
loop_
_entity_poly.entity_id
_entity_poly.type
_entity_poly.pdbx_seq_one_letter_code
_entity_poly.pdbx_strand_id
1 'polypeptide(L)'
;MDTESGTPTQQRAGRMDSKTYYFTTFNSSLNIICHTLIGIVVGVIVTYGLTLPSGKTKDHIILCVLGYQLLMAQAILSLSPHNGWSVHLKLVDKKRAHWILQTVGSVLAIVGSFLKIVDKNVHWNTNHGIFALIALVFTVISLVNGLTSLYAYEFRRFLPSTLSKLTHICAGTIAFVASCISLCYGIDKGMFTNWVGSTIANVLIGFSSFFTFLIITAPLITFFNKLKNT
;
A
#
# COMPACT_ATOMS: atom_id res chain seq x y z
N MET A 1 -49.50 -34.67 -25.30
CA MET A 1 -49.75 -33.49 -24.45
C MET A 1 -48.59 -33.48 -23.48
N ASP A 2 -47.56 -32.77 -23.91
CA ASP A 2 -46.20 -32.86 -23.43
C ASP A 2 -46.04 -31.81 -22.34
N THR A 3 -45.56 -32.21 -21.16
CA THR A 3 -44.89 -31.30 -20.25
C THR A 3 -43.83 -32.08 -19.48
N GLU A 4 -42.63 -32.17 -20.06
CA GLU A 4 -41.41 -32.56 -19.36
C GLU A 4 -41.14 -31.56 -18.23
N SER A 5 -41.11 -32.05 -16.99
CA SER A 5 -40.64 -31.29 -15.84
C SER A 5 -39.10 -31.24 -15.86
N GLY A 6 -38.54 -30.19 -16.47
CA GLY A 6 -37.12 -29.91 -16.40
C GLY A 6 -36.71 -29.47 -14.99
N THR A 7 -36.14 -30.40 -14.21
CA THR A 7 -35.38 -30.05 -12.99
C THR A 7 -34.12 -29.28 -13.37
N PRO A 8 -33.86 -28.09 -12.78
CA PRO A 8 -32.64 -27.35 -13.03
C PRO A 8 -31.46 -28.07 -12.36
N THR A 9 -30.49 -28.48 -13.16
CA THR A 9 -29.23 -29.08 -12.71
C THR A 9 -28.50 -28.09 -11.80
N GLN A 10 -28.62 -28.27 -10.48
CA GLN A 10 -27.80 -27.57 -9.50
C GLN A 10 -26.33 -27.94 -9.75
N GLN A 11 -25.59 -27.02 -10.36
CA GLN A 11 -24.17 -27.14 -10.60
C GLN A 11 -23.46 -27.19 -9.23
N ARG A 12 -23.16 -28.40 -8.74
CA ARG A 12 -22.41 -28.63 -7.50
C ARG A 12 -21.10 -27.84 -7.60
N ALA A 13 -20.89 -26.89 -6.69
CA ALA A 13 -19.61 -26.24 -6.51
C ALA A 13 -18.53 -27.33 -6.33
N GLY A 14 -17.61 -27.44 -7.29
CA GLY A 14 -16.53 -28.43 -7.23
C GLY A 14 -15.74 -28.25 -5.93
N ARG A 15 -15.62 -29.31 -5.14
CA ARG A 15 -14.83 -29.31 -3.91
C ARG A 15 -13.39 -28.92 -4.26
N MET A 16 -12.90 -27.82 -3.71
CA MET A 16 -11.51 -27.39 -3.87
C MET A 16 -10.56 -28.50 -3.41
N ASP A 17 -9.49 -28.73 -4.16
CA ASP A 17 -8.40 -29.61 -3.73
C ASP A 17 -7.83 -29.15 -2.38
N SER A 18 -7.44 -30.12 -1.54
CA SER A 18 -6.95 -29.87 -0.18
C SER A 18 -5.74 -28.94 -0.15
N LYS A 19 -4.77 -29.08 -1.08
CA LYS A 19 -3.58 -28.20 -1.10
C LYS A 19 -3.98 -26.76 -1.42
N THR A 20 -4.85 -26.58 -2.40
CA THR A 20 -5.39 -25.27 -2.78
C THR A 20 -6.17 -24.63 -1.63
N TYR A 21 -6.93 -25.43 -0.87
CA TYR A 21 -7.64 -24.99 0.32
C TYR A 21 -6.72 -24.49 1.43
N TYR A 22 -5.70 -25.26 1.81
CA TYR A 22 -4.75 -24.85 2.85
C TYR A 22 -3.97 -23.59 2.44
N PHE A 23 -3.51 -23.52 1.19
CA PHE A 23 -2.80 -22.35 0.69
C PHE A 23 -3.67 -21.08 0.70
N THR A 24 -4.92 -21.19 0.24
CA THR A 24 -5.86 -20.06 0.21
C THR A 24 -6.19 -19.60 1.63
N THR A 25 -6.43 -20.52 2.55
CA THR A 25 -6.69 -20.23 3.96
C THR A 25 -5.51 -19.49 4.58
N PHE A 26 -4.28 -19.99 4.38
CA PHE A 26 -3.07 -19.35 4.92
C PHE A 26 -2.88 -17.92 4.40
N ASN A 27 -3.00 -17.70 3.09
CA ASN A 27 -2.87 -16.36 2.50
C ASN A 27 -3.97 -15.40 3.00
N SER A 28 -5.19 -15.90 3.17
CA SER A 28 -6.31 -15.10 3.69
C SER A 28 -6.06 -14.70 5.14
N SER A 29 -5.53 -15.60 5.98
CA SER A 29 -5.13 -15.28 7.36
C SER A 29 -4.04 -14.21 7.40
N LEU A 30 -3.01 -14.31 6.55
CA LEU A 30 -1.97 -13.29 6.45
C LEU A 30 -2.53 -11.94 5.98
N ASN A 31 -3.51 -11.93 5.08
CA ASN A 31 -4.16 -10.70 4.63
C ASN A 31 -4.94 -10.01 5.76
N ILE A 32 -5.69 -10.78 6.58
CA ILE A 32 -6.40 -10.24 7.75
C ILE A 32 -5.41 -9.69 8.77
N ILE A 33 -4.32 -10.42 9.05
CA ILE A 33 -3.25 -9.95 9.94
C ILE A 33 -2.66 -8.64 9.38
N CYS A 34 -2.36 -8.58 8.10
CA CYS A 34 -1.82 -7.38 7.45
C CYS A 34 -2.75 -6.17 7.63
N HIS A 35 -4.04 -6.30 7.34
CA HIS A 35 -5.01 -5.22 7.56
C HIS A 35 -5.11 -4.78 9.02
N THR A 36 -5.07 -5.74 9.96
CA THR A 36 -5.13 -5.46 11.39
C THR A 36 -3.90 -4.68 11.84
N LEU A 37 -2.70 -5.08 11.40
CA LEU A 37 -1.44 -4.39 11.73
C LEU A 37 -1.39 -2.97 11.15
N ILE A 38 -1.84 -2.78 9.90
CA ILE A 38 -2.00 -1.44 9.31
C ILE A 38 -2.92 -0.60 10.19
N GLY A 39 -4.09 -1.14 10.58
CA GLY A 39 -5.06 -0.44 11.42
C GLY A 39 -4.49 -0.04 12.79
N ILE A 40 -3.77 -0.93 13.46
CA ILE A 40 -3.12 -0.65 14.76
C ILE A 40 -2.08 0.46 14.61
N VAL A 41 -1.13 0.32 13.67
CA VAL A 41 -0.04 1.28 13.49
C VAL A 41 -0.58 2.65 13.09
N VAL A 42 -1.46 2.70 12.08
CA VAL A 42 -2.10 3.94 11.63
C VAL A 42 -2.91 4.57 12.77
N GLY A 43 -3.73 3.78 13.46
CA GLY A 43 -4.60 4.27 14.54
C GLY A 43 -3.82 4.89 15.69
N VAL A 44 -2.75 4.24 16.15
CA VAL A 44 -1.90 4.77 17.23
C VAL A 44 -1.18 6.05 16.80
N ILE A 45 -0.61 6.09 15.59
CA ILE A 45 0.14 7.27 15.13
C ILE A 45 -0.79 8.45 14.82
N VAL A 46 -1.98 8.20 14.28
CA VAL A 46 -3.00 9.24 14.12
C VAL A 46 -3.46 9.76 15.48
N THR A 47 -3.67 8.88 16.47
CA THR A 47 -4.02 9.29 17.83
C THR A 47 -2.93 10.19 18.42
N TYR A 48 -1.65 9.82 18.28
CA TYR A 48 -0.53 10.68 18.65
C TYR A 48 -0.55 12.03 17.91
N GLY A 49 -0.80 12.04 16.59
CA GLY A 49 -0.93 13.28 15.84
C GLY A 49 -2.01 14.19 16.42
N LEU A 50 -3.14 13.63 16.83
CA LEU A 50 -4.25 14.37 17.43
C LEU A 50 -3.97 14.91 18.84
N THR A 51 -2.97 14.39 19.57
CA THR A 51 -2.55 14.96 20.86
C THR A 51 -1.60 16.15 20.71
N LEU A 52 -1.02 16.36 19.52
CA LEU A 52 -0.12 17.47 19.26
C LEU A 52 -0.88 18.80 19.07
N PRO A 53 -0.28 19.94 19.45
CA PRO A 53 -0.80 21.25 19.11
C PRO A 53 -1.01 21.40 17.60
N SER A 54 -1.98 22.23 17.20
CA SER A 54 -2.19 22.56 15.79
C SER A 54 -0.92 23.16 15.18
N GLY A 55 -0.48 22.60 14.06
CA GLY A 55 0.72 23.03 13.36
C GLY A 55 1.16 22.02 12.30
N LYS A 56 2.09 22.43 11.44
CA LYS A 56 2.53 21.66 10.26
C LYS A 56 3.07 20.27 10.60
N THR A 57 3.64 20.08 11.80
CA THR A 57 4.11 18.76 12.25
C THR A 57 2.96 17.79 12.49
N LYS A 58 1.86 18.24 13.11
CA LYS A 58 0.65 17.44 13.26
C LYS A 58 0.10 17.03 11.91
N ASP A 59 -0.09 18.01 11.02
CA ASP A 59 -0.68 17.78 9.71
C ASP A 59 0.20 16.86 8.86
N HIS A 60 1.53 17.02 8.92
CA HIS A 60 2.48 16.10 8.30
C HIS A 60 2.28 14.65 8.77
N ILE A 61 2.22 14.42 10.08
CA ILE A 61 2.06 13.06 10.64
C ILE A 61 0.76 12.45 10.15
N ILE A 62 -0.37 13.15 10.32
CA ILE A 62 -1.69 12.63 9.97
C ILE A 62 -1.78 12.36 8.46
N LEU A 63 -1.41 13.33 7.62
CA LEU A 63 -1.52 13.21 6.16
C LEU A 63 -0.57 12.15 5.59
N CYS A 64 0.68 12.08 6.05
CA CYS A 64 1.63 11.09 5.55
C CYS A 64 1.27 9.67 6.00
N VAL A 65 0.77 9.48 7.22
CA VAL A 65 0.38 8.14 7.70
C VAL A 65 -0.90 7.66 7.02
N LEU A 66 -1.92 8.52 6.88
CA LEU A 66 -3.12 8.18 6.11
C LEU A 66 -2.81 7.96 4.63
N GLY A 67 -1.91 8.76 4.05
CA GLY A 67 -1.50 8.64 2.66
C GLY A 67 -0.70 7.37 2.38
N TYR A 68 0.51 7.28 2.95
CA TYR A 68 1.44 6.19 2.71
C TYR A 68 0.98 4.87 3.33
N GLN A 69 0.60 4.88 4.61
CA GLN A 69 0.47 3.64 5.38
C GLN A 69 -0.94 3.05 5.32
N LEU A 70 -1.97 3.90 5.17
CA LEU A 70 -3.35 3.43 5.02
C LEU A 70 -3.75 3.32 3.54
N LEU A 71 -3.89 4.44 2.83
CA LEU A 71 -4.50 4.44 1.50
C LEU A 71 -3.63 3.75 0.44
N MET A 72 -2.33 4.05 0.37
CA MET A 72 -1.44 3.38 -0.57
C MET A 72 -1.26 1.89 -0.26
N ALA A 73 -1.19 1.49 1.02
CA ALA A 73 -1.18 0.09 1.41
C ALA A 73 -2.45 -0.65 0.93
N GLN A 74 -3.62 -0.06 1.16
CA GLN A 74 -4.90 -0.62 0.71
C GLN A 74 -5.01 -0.64 -0.82
N ALA A 75 -4.42 0.33 -1.51
CA ALA A 75 -4.34 0.36 -2.97
C ALA A 75 -3.51 -0.82 -3.51
N ILE A 76 -2.38 -1.14 -2.89
CA ILE A 76 -1.55 -2.30 -3.31
C ILE A 76 -2.30 -3.60 -3.01
N LEU A 77 -2.86 -3.73 -1.80
CA LEU A 77 -3.60 -4.91 -1.37
C LEU A 77 -4.87 -5.16 -2.21
N SER A 78 -5.52 -4.12 -2.74
CA SER A 78 -6.73 -4.28 -3.56
C SER A 78 -6.51 -5.14 -4.80
N LEU A 79 -5.28 -5.20 -5.32
CA LEU A 79 -4.90 -6.03 -6.47
C LEU A 79 -4.52 -7.47 -6.08
N SER A 80 -4.37 -7.77 -4.78
CA SER A 80 -4.01 -9.11 -4.33
C SER A 80 -5.16 -10.11 -4.56
N PRO A 81 -4.88 -11.34 -5.03
CA PRO A 81 -5.90 -12.36 -5.28
C PRO A 81 -6.67 -12.75 -4.01
N HIS A 82 -6.02 -12.71 -2.85
CA HIS A 82 -6.56 -13.19 -1.56
C HIS A 82 -6.95 -12.04 -0.62
N ASN A 83 -7.16 -10.84 -1.16
CA ASN A 83 -7.53 -9.67 -0.36
C ASN A 83 -9.00 -9.71 0.05
N GLY A 84 -9.30 -9.68 1.34
CA GLY A 84 -10.64 -9.98 1.88
C GLY A 84 -11.76 -9.13 1.27
N TRP A 85 -11.57 -7.82 1.14
CA TRP A 85 -12.62 -6.93 0.64
C TRP A 85 -12.68 -6.83 -0.89
N SER A 86 -11.58 -7.12 -1.60
CA SER A 86 -11.53 -7.00 -3.06
C SER A 86 -11.57 -8.34 -3.80
N VAL A 87 -11.56 -9.48 -3.10
CA VAL A 87 -11.51 -10.82 -3.73
C VAL A 87 -12.66 -11.06 -4.71
N HIS A 88 -13.87 -10.58 -4.38
CA HIS A 88 -15.08 -10.73 -5.19
C HIS A 88 -15.19 -9.74 -6.36
N LEU A 89 -14.29 -8.75 -6.45
CA LEU A 89 -14.30 -7.74 -7.51
C LEU A 89 -13.69 -8.28 -8.80
N LYS A 90 -14.25 -7.87 -9.94
CA LYS A 90 -13.63 -8.12 -11.25
C LYS A 90 -12.29 -7.38 -11.32
N LEU A 91 -11.36 -7.88 -12.13
CA LEU A 91 -10.03 -7.27 -12.28
C LEU A 91 -10.09 -5.79 -12.69
N VAL A 92 -11.08 -5.40 -13.50
CA VAL A 92 -11.31 -4.00 -13.88
C VAL A 92 -11.63 -3.14 -12.66
N ASP A 93 -12.48 -3.64 -11.76
CA ASP A 93 -12.89 -2.93 -10.54
C ASP A 93 -11.77 -2.92 -9.50
N LYS A 94 -10.98 -3.99 -9.38
CA LYS A 94 -9.76 -4.01 -8.54
C LYS A 94 -8.77 -2.92 -8.99
N LYS A 95 -8.54 -2.81 -10.31
CA LYS A 95 -7.70 -1.75 -10.89
C LYS A 95 -8.26 -0.36 -10.62
N ARG A 96 -9.58 -0.19 -10.71
CA ARG A 96 -10.26 1.07 -10.35
C ARG A 96 -10.00 1.45 -8.90
N ALA A 97 -10.24 0.52 -7.99
CA ALA A 97 -9.99 0.75 -6.57
C ALA A 97 -8.51 1.06 -6.30
N HIS A 98 -7.58 0.34 -6.96
CA HIS A 98 -6.15 0.61 -6.87
C HIS A 98 -5.81 2.05 -7.26
N TRP A 99 -6.13 2.50 -8.47
CA TRP A 99 -5.68 3.82 -8.90
C TRP A 99 -6.37 4.95 -8.13
N ILE A 100 -7.62 4.78 -7.69
CA ILE A 100 -8.32 5.77 -6.85
C ILE A 100 -7.64 5.90 -5.49
N LEU A 101 -7.49 4.79 -4.76
CA LEU A 101 -6.85 4.78 -3.44
C LEU A 101 -5.39 5.26 -3.52
N GLN A 102 -4.67 4.81 -4.55
CA GLN A 102 -3.27 5.19 -4.79
C GLN A 102 -3.15 6.69 -5.05
N THR A 103 -4.04 7.27 -5.87
CA THR A 103 -4.00 8.71 -6.20
C THR A 103 -4.32 9.55 -4.98
N VAL A 104 -5.42 9.25 -4.27
CA VAL A 104 -5.80 9.98 -3.04
C VAL A 104 -4.71 9.85 -1.98
N GLY A 105 -4.22 8.64 -1.74
CA GLY A 105 -3.14 8.39 -0.78
C GLY A 105 -1.86 9.15 -1.11
N SER A 106 -1.48 9.16 -2.38
CA SER A 106 -0.29 9.91 -2.83
C SER A 106 -0.47 11.41 -2.68
N VAL A 107 -1.66 11.98 -2.94
CA VAL A 107 -1.93 13.40 -2.71
C VAL A 107 -1.77 13.76 -1.23
N LEU A 108 -2.36 12.97 -0.31
CA LEU A 108 -2.17 13.21 1.13
C LEU A 108 -0.70 13.13 1.54
N ALA A 109 -0.01 12.09 1.07
CA ALA A 109 1.40 11.87 1.35
C ALA A 109 2.31 13.02 0.86
N ILE A 110 2.06 13.51 -0.36
CA ILE A 110 2.79 14.62 -0.98
C ILE A 110 2.53 15.90 -0.19
N VAL A 111 1.26 16.26 0.06
CA VAL A 111 0.90 17.46 0.83
C VAL A 111 1.52 17.42 2.22
N GLY A 112 1.37 16.31 2.94
CA GLY A 112 1.97 16.14 4.28
C GLY A 112 3.49 16.28 4.26
N SER A 113 4.17 15.77 3.22
CA SER A 113 5.62 15.90 3.07
C SER A 113 6.02 17.35 2.84
N PHE A 114 5.34 18.07 1.94
CA PHE A 114 5.62 19.48 1.66
C PHE A 114 5.38 20.37 2.87
N LEU A 115 4.31 20.13 3.64
CA LEU A 115 4.08 20.85 4.90
C LEU A 115 5.28 20.76 5.83
N LYS A 116 5.91 19.59 5.95
CA LYS A 116 7.10 19.44 6.81
C LYS A 116 8.37 20.01 6.20
N ILE A 117 8.50 19.95 4.87
CA ILE A 117 9.60 20.60 4.16
C ILE A 117 9.56 22.10 4.44
N VAL A 118 8.44 22.79 4.20
CA VAL A 118 8.35 24.25 4.41
C VAL A 118 8.35 24.69 5.89
N ASP A 119 8.26 23.74 6.82
CA ASP A 119 8.30 23.98 8.27
C ASP A 119 9.74 23.96 8.84
N LYS A 120 10.68 23.35 8.11
CA LYS A 120 12.06 23.18 8.58
C LYS A 120 13.01 24.13 7.88
N ASN A 121 14.05 24.56 8.61
CA ASN A 121 15.17 25.33 8.05
C ASN A 121 16.35 24.44 7.62
N VAL A 122 16.46 23.24 8.20
CA VAL A 122 17.47 22.24 7.85
C VAL A 122 16.77 20.97 7.40
N HIS A 123 17.08 20.54 6.18
CA HIS A 123 16.43 19.40 5.54
C HIS A 123 17.37 18.19 5.45
N TRP A 124 16.77 17.00 5.37
CA TRP A 124 17.44 15.73 5.05
C TRP A 124 18.66 15.36 5.92
N ASN A 125 18.77 15.94 7.11
CA ASN A 125 19.84 15.66 8.07
C ASN A 125 19.50 14.51 9.04
N THR A 126 18.44 13.75 8.77
CA THR A 126 18.01 12.60 9.59
C THR A 126 17.62 11.45 8.68
N ASN A 127 17.80 10.21 9.12
CA ASN A 127 17.41 9.03 8.34
C ASN A 127 15.92 9.05 7.98
N HIS A 128 15.05 9.45 8.92
CA HIS A 128 13.64 9.70 8.66
C HIS A 128 13.42 10.61 7.43
N GLY A 129 14.12 11.76 7.39
CA GLY A 129 14.00 12.73 6.31
C GLY A 129 14.60 12.28 4.98
N ILE A 130 15.68 11.49 5.00
CA ILE A 130 16.31 10.93 3.80
C ILE A 130 15.38 9.89 3.16
N PHE A 131 14.89 8.92 3.94
CA PHE A 131 13.95 7.92 3.44
C PHE A 131 12.60 8.52 3.05
N ALA A 132 12.14 9.58 3.73
CA ALA A 132 10.95 10.33 3.32
C ALA A 132 11.14 11.00 1.95
N LEU A 133 12.32 11.55 1.66
CA LEU A 133 12.62 12.14 0.36
C LEU A 133 12.64 11.08 -0.74
N ILE A 134 13.29 9.94 -0.49
CA ILE A 134 13.28 8.79 -1.41
C ILE A 134 11.84 8.36 -1.70
N ALA A 135 11.03 8.18 -0.65
CA ALA A 135 9.62 7.85 -0.78
C ALA A 135 8.87 8.86 -1.64
N LEU A 136 9.04 10.16 -1.38
CA LEU A 136 8.38 11.25 -2.11
C LEU A 136 8.75 11.24 -3.61
N VAL A 137 10.03 11.19 -3.94
CA VAL A 137 10.50 11.19 -5.33
C VAL A 137 9.96 9.97 -6.08
N PHE A 138 10.09 8.77 -5.51
CA PHE A 138 9.60 7.56 -6.15
C PHE A 138 8.07 7.49 -6.22
N THR A 139 7.35 8.14 -5.29
CA THR A 139 5.88 8.30 -5.37
C THR A 139 5.49 9.12 -6.59
N VAL A 140 6.16 10.25 -6.80
CA VAL A 140 5.90 11.12 -7.97
C VAL A 140 6.22 10.39 -9.27
N ILE A 141 7.37 9.71 -9.34
CA ILE A 141 7.74 8.88 -10.50
C ILE A 141 6.68 7.78 -10.75
N SER A 142 6.25 7.09 -9.68
CA SER A 142 5.26 6.02 -9.79
C SER A 142 3.90 6.54 -10.26
N LEU A 143 3.46 7.71 -9.79
CA LEU A 143 2.21 8.34 -10.25
C LEU A 143 2.25 8.70 -11.74
N VAL A 144 3.33 9.36 -12.19
CA VAL A 144 3.49 9.71 -13.61
C VAL A 144 3.51 8.45 -14.48
N ASN A 145 4.27 7.43 -14.06
CA ASN A 145 4.29 6.14 -14.75
C ASN A 145 2.93 5.42 -14.69
N GLY A 146 2.20 5.55 -13.58
CA GLY A 146 0.86 4.97 -13.42
C GLY A 146 -0.15 5.58 -14.40
N LEU A 147 -0.10 6.89 -14.61
CA LEU A 147 -0.93 7.59 -15.61
C LEU A 147 -0.61 7.12 -17.02
N THR A 148 0.67 7.02 -17.39
CA THR A 148 1.05 6.50 -18.72
C THR A 148 0.60 5.05 -18.92
N SER A 149 0.55 4.25 -17.86
CA SER A 149 0.03 2.88 -17.90
C SER A 149 -1.50 2.82 -18.02
N LEU A 150 -2.21 3.76 -17.38
CA LEU A 150 -3.66 3.86 -17.43
C LEU A 150 -4.14 4.29 -18.82
N TYR A 151 -3.43 5.25 -19.44
CA TYR A 151 -3.65 5.76 -20.80
C TYR A 151 -2.66 5.15 -21.80
N ALA A 152 -2.41 3.84 -21.68
CA ALA A 152 -1.39 3.16 -22.47
C ALA A 152 -1.67 3.20 -23.98
N TYR A 153 -2.93 3.31 -24.40
CA TYR A 153 -3.27 3.40 -25.83
C TYR A 153 -2.72 4.68 -26.46
N GLU A 154 -2.83 5.79 -25.72
CA GLU A 154 -2.38 7.13 -26.10
C GLU A 154 -0.84 7.25 -26.03
N PHE A 155 -0.23 6.64 -25.00
CA PHE A 155 1.21 6.75 -24.75
C PHE A 155 2.09 5.64 -25.36
N ARG A 156 1.51 4.63 -26.01
CA ARG A 156 2.26 3.49 -26.59
C ARG A 156 3.34 3.89 -27.60
N ARG A 157 3.25 5.08 -28.19
CA ARG A 157 4.24 5.61 -29.14
C ARG A 157 5.54 6.02 -28.45
N PHE A 158 5.50 6.37 -27.17
CA PHE A 158 6.65 6.86 -26.41
C PHE A 158 7.24 5.79 -25.48
N LEU A 159 6.40 4.93 -24.91
CA LEU A 159 6.84 3.93 -23.94
C LEU A 159 6.09 2.60 -24.14
N PRO A 160 6.80 1.48 -24.31
CA PRO A 160 6.18 0.17 -24.37
C PRO A 160 5.36 -0.11 -23.11
N SER A 161 4.15 -0.64 -23.29
CA SER A 161 3.23 -0.86 -22.16
C SER A 161 3.78 -1.82 -21.10
N THR A 162 4.63 -2.77 -21.50
CA THR A 162 5.32 -3.68 -20.57
C THR A 162 6.35 -2.94 -19.73
N LEU A 163 7.17 -2.08 -20.35
CA LEU A 163 8.19 -1.30 -19.66
C LEU A 163 7.56 -0.30 -18.68
N SER A 164 6.52 0.44 -19.11
CA SER A 164 5.75 1.35 -18.24
C SER A 164 5.19 0.63 -17.00
N LYS A 165 4.65 -0.58 -17.16
CA LYS A 165 4.16 -1.38 -16.02
C LYS A 165 5.30 -1.84 -15.10
N LEU A 166 6.42 -2.28 -15.66
CA LEU A 166 7.56 -2.76 -14.90
C LEU A 166 8.18 -1.63 -14.06
N THR A 167 8.37 -0.46 -14.66
CA THR A 167 8.90 0.73 -13.97
C THR A 167 7.91 1.27 -12.94
N HIS A 168 6.60 1.23 -13.20
CA HIS A 168 5.57 1.61 -12.22
C HIS A 168 5.61 0.69 -10.98
N ILE A 169 5.66 -0.64 -11.18
CA ILE A 169 5.74 -1.60 -10.07
C ILE A 169 7.02 -1.40 -9.26
N CYS A 170 8.17 -1.25 -9.94
CA CYS A 170 9.46 -1.02 -9.28
C CYS A 170 9.44 0.29 -8.46
N ALA A 171 9.08 1.40 -9.10
CA ALA A 171 9.05 2.71 -8.44
C ALA A 171 8.04 2.76 -7.29
N GLY A 172 6.85 2.19 -7.48
CA GLY A 172 5.83 2.12 -6.43
C GLY A 172 6.28 1.28 -5.22
N THR A 173 6.97 0.16 -5.48
CA THR A 173 7.52 -0.69 -4.41
C THR A 173 8.61 0.04 -3.64
N ILE A 174 9.55 0.70 -4.32
CA ILE A 174 10.60 1.51 -3.68
C ILE A 174 9.97 2.63 -2.84
N ALA A 175 8.99 3.35 -3.40
CA ALA A 175 8.29 4.42 -2.70
C ALA A 175 7.65 3.93 -1.40
N PHE A 176 6.92 2.82 -1.47
CA PHE A 176 6.22 2.25 -0.32
C PHE A 176 7.20 1.77 0.75
N VAL A 177 8.23 0.99 0.38
CA VAL A 177 9.25 0.51 1.32
C VAL A 177 10.00 1.66 1.98
N ALA A 178 10.44 2.66 1.21
CA ALA A 178 11.12 3.83 1.74
C ALA A 178 10.22 4.62 2.72
N SER A 179 8.92 4.73 2.43
CA SER A 179 7.97 5.38 3.34
C SER A 179 7.82 4.62 4.66
N CYS A 180 7.85 3.29 4.63
CA CYS A 180 7.77 2.44 5.81
C CYS A 180 9.05 2.51 6.64
N ILE A 181 10.23 2.54 6.01
CA ILE A 181 11.50 2.76 6.71
C ILE A 181 11.51 4.15 7.37
N SER A 182 11.04 5.17 6.65
CA SER A 182 10.87 6.52 7.19
C SER A 182 9.91 6.53 8.39
N LEU A 183 8.80 5.79 8.32
CA LEU A 183 7.85 5.64 9.43
C LEU A 183 8.53 5.04 10.67
N CYS A 184 9.32 3.98 10.51
CA CYS A 184 10.06 3.36 11.62
C CYS A 184 11.00 4.37 12.30
N TYR A 185 11.74 5.16 11.53
CA TYR A 185 12.55 6.27 12.09
C TYR A 185 11.71 7.42 12.66
N GLY A 186 10.45 7.58 12.23
CA GLY A 186 9.50 8.54 12.79
C GLY A 186 9.01 8.10 14.16
N ILE A 187 8.70 6.81 14.32
CA ILE A 187 8.33 6.16 15.58
C ILE A 187 9.49 6.22 16.59
N ASP A 188 10.72 6.00 16.14
CA ASP A 188 11.92 6.04 16.99
C ASP A 188 12.34 7.46 17.45
N LYS A 189 11.58 8.51 17.08
CA LYS A 189 11.85 9.87 17.57
C LYS A 189 11.46 10.01 19.03
N GLY A 190 12.31 10.72 19.78
CA GLY A 190 12.08 11.08 21.20
C GLY A 190 10.68 11.62 21.51
N MET A 191 10.10 12.46 20.64
CA MET A 191 8.74 12.99 20.88
C MET A 191 7.67 11.88 20.92
N PHE A 192 7.79 10.86 20.06
CA PHE A 192 6.85 9.75 20.02
C PHE A 192 7.15 8.72 21.10
N THR A 193 8.43 8.35 21.27
CA THR A 193 8.84 7.36 22.28
C THR A 193 8.60 7.86 23.71
N ASN A 194 8.70 9.16 23.97
CA ASN A 194 8.32 9.75 25.25
C ASN A 194 6.81 9.72 25.51
N TRP A 195 5.98 9.76 24.47
CA TRP A 195 4.52 9.71 24.60
C TRP A 195 3.99 8.29 24.81
N VAL A 196 4.49 7.31 24.03
CA VAL A 196 3.96 5.93 24.07
C VAL A 196 4.81 4.96 24.90
N GLY A 197 6.07 5.31 25.18
CA GLY A 197 7.06 4.43 25.79
C GLY A 197 7.83 3.58 24.77
N SER A 198 9.14 3.41 24.99
CA SER A 198 10.05 2.74 24.04
C SER A 198 9.66 1.30 23.69
N THR A 199 9.10 0.55 24.65
CA THR A 199 8.66 -0.83 24.41
C THR A 199 7.54 -0.89 23.36
N ILE A 200 6.54 -0.01 23.48
CA ILE A 200 5.42 0.03 22.52
C ILE A 200 5.90 0.57 21.18
N ALA A 201 6.78 1.57 21.17
CA ALA A 201 7.40 2.07 19.95
C ALA A 201 8.12 0.95 19.17
N ASN A 202 8.90 0.10 19.84
CA ASN A 202 9.58 -1.04 19.22
C ASN A 202 8.60 -2.07 18.65
N VAL A 203 7.48 -2.35 19.35
CA VAL A 203 6.42 -3.24 18.84
C VAL A 203 5.80 -2.67 17.57
N LEU A 204 5.52 -1.35 17.53
CA LEU A 204 4.97 -0.69 16.34
C LEU A 204 5.95 -0.70 15.16
N ILE A 205 7.25 -0.57 15.41
CA ILE A 205 8.29 -0.74 14.38
C ILE A 205 8.28 -2.18 13.84
N GLY A 206 8.18 -3.17 14.72
CA GLY A 206 8.06 -4.59 14.35
C GLY A 206 6.81 -4.85 13.49
N PHE A 207 5.65 -4.33 13.90
CA PHE A 207 4.41 -4.41 13.14
C PHE A 207 4.52 -3.74 11.77
N SER A 208 5.15 -2.56 11.73
CA SER A 208 5.38 -1.81 10.49
C SER A 208 6.24 -2.58 9.51
N SER A 209 7.34 -3.14 10.00
CA SER A 209 8.24 -3.96 9.20
C SER A 209 7.54 -5.21 8.66
N PHE A 210 6.74 -5.87 9.50
CA PHE A 210 6.05 -7.10 9.12
C PHE A 210 4.93 -6.86 8.09
N PHE A 211 4.06 -5.86 8.30
CA PHE A 211 3.04 -5.56 7.28
C PHE A 211 3.68 -5.12 5.96
N THR A 212 4.82 -4.41 6.01
CA THR A 212 5.53 -3.97 4.80
C THR A 212 5.97 -5.17 3.97
N PHE A 213 6.57 -6.16 4.62
CA PHE A 213 6.97 -7.42 3.99
C PHE A 213 5.79 -8.15 3.32
N LEU A 214 4.65 -8.25 4.02
CA LEU A 214 3.45 -8.88 3.47
C LEU A 214 2.92 -8.14 2.24
N ILE A 215 2.86 -6.80 2.28
CA ILE A 215 2.32 -5.98 1.18
C ILE A 215 3.21 -6.09 -0.07
N ILE A 216 4.53 -6.05 0.07
CA ILE A 216 5.44 -6.04 -1.09
C ILE A 216 5.56 -7.40 -1.78
N THR A 217 5.12 -8.49 -1.14
CA THR A 217 5.22 -9.84 -1.72
C THR A 217 4.46 -9.93 -3.05
N ALA A 218 3.23 -9.40 -3.13
CA ALA A 218 2.42 -9.42 -4.34
C ALA A 218 3.01 -8.62 -5.53
N PRO A 219 3.43 -7.34 -5.37
CA PRO A 219 4.07 -6.60 -6.45
C PRO A 219 5.42 -7.20 -6.87
N LEU A 220 6.20 -7.77 -5.95
CA LEU A 220 7.46 -8.46 -6.30
C LEU A 220 7.21 -9.70 -7.16
N ILE A 221 6.27 -10.57 -6.79
CA ILE A 221 5.89 -11.73 -7.62
C ILE A 221 5.43 -11.25 -9.01
N THR A 222 4.62 -10.18 -9.06
CA THR A 222 4.14 -9.62 -10.32
C THR A 222 5.28 -9.07 -11.18
N PHE A 223 6.27 -8.41 -10.55
CA PHE A 223 7.47 -7.90 -11.20
C PHE A 223 8.28 -9.04 -11.82
N PHE A 224 8.62 -10.07 -11.04
CA PHE A 224 9.41 -11.21 -11.52
C PHE A 224 8.72 -11.98 -12.65
N ASN A 225 7.41 -12.21 -12.52
CA ASN A 225 6.63 -12.87 -13.57
C ASN A 225 6.61 -12.07 -14.88
N LYS A 226 6.58 -10.73 -14.80
CA LYS A 226 6.65 -9.87 -15.99
C LYS A 226 8.04 -9.84 -16.59
N LEU A 227 9.07 -9.75 -15.76
CA LEU A 227 10.46 -9.74 -16.21
C LEU A 227 10.81 -11.01 -16.98
N LYS A 228 10.37 -12.19 -16.51
CA LYS A 228 10.58 -13.46 -17.19
C LYS A 228 9.86 -13.58 -18.54
N ASN A 229 8.76 -12.85 -18.71
CA ASN A 229 7.90 -12.89 -19.90
C ASN A 229 8.15 -11.70 -20.86
N THR A 230 9.21 -10.91 -20.63
CA THR A 230 9.65 -9.81 -21.50
C THR A 230 10.79 -10.29 -22.38
#